data_AF-A0A8J2Q613-F1
#
_entry.id   AF-A0A8J2Q613-F1
#
_cell.length_a   1.000
_cell.length_b   1.000
_cell.length_c   1.000
_cell.angle_alpha   90.00
_cell.angle_beta   90.00
_cell.angle_gamma   90.00
#
_symmetry.space_group_name_H-M   'P 1'
#
loop_
_entity.id
_entity.type
_entity.pdbx_description
1 polymer ?
#
loop_
_entity_poly.entity_id
_entity_poly.type
_entity_poly.pdbx_seq_one_letter_code
_entity_poly.pdbx_strand_id
1 'polypeptide(L)'
;MSIYFIRHVSVVLYQQDFNTGGIKVDNVDDIREKNDSMVEVQCFPLFSLLTALEISSVDYFSLDVEGNELEVLKTIPFEKVYIKVLSVEFTHGPGGSASLEEFMKTKNYRVVTKLIHKRSFANDLIFVHNDFPVTVNFPPIIESRKTN
;
A
#
# COMPACT_ATOMS: atom_id res chain seq x y z
N MET A 1 4.75 -27.17 -15.89
CA MET A 1 4.51 -25.78 -16.31
C MET A 1 3.10 -25.42 -15.85
N SER A 2 2.98 -24.88 -14.63
CA SER A 2 1.68 -24.50 -14.08
C SER A 2 1.25 -23.19 -14.71
N ILE A 3 0.17 -23.23 -15.48
CA ILE A 3 -0.51 -22.03 -15.95
C ILE A 3 -1.19 -21.45 -14.71
N TYR A 4 -0.56 -20.45 -14.08
CA TYR A 4 -1.18 -19.69 -13.01
C TYR A 4 -2.35 -18.91 -13.62
N PHE A 5 -3.55 -19.50 -13.57
CA PHE A 5 -4.77 -18.76 -13.82
C PHE A 5 -4.81 -17.60 -12.82
N ILE A 6 -4.69 -16.38 -13.34
CA ILE A 6 -4.91 -15.14 -12.59
C ILE A 6 -6.37 -15.20 -12.11
N ARG A 7 -6.57 -15.73 -10.91
CA ARG A 7 -7.89 -15.77 -10.29
C ARG A 7 -8.21 -14.34 -9.86
N HIS A 8 -9.30 -13.81 -10.41
CA HIS A 8 -9.91 -12.51 -10.11
C HIS A 8 -9.21 -11.30 -10.71
N VAL A 9 -9.42 -11.11 -12.02
CA VAL A 9 -9.46 -9.77 -12.61
C VAL A 9 -10.76 -9.11 -12.17
N SER A 10 -10.68 -7.91 -11.60
CA SER A 10 -11.85 -7.07 -11.35
C SER A 10 -11.79 -5.86 -12.26
N VAL A 11 -12.91 -5.55 -12.92
CA VAL A 11 -13.09 -4.25 -13.58
C VAL A 11 -13.82 -3.37 -12.58
N VAL A 12 -13.22 -2.23 -12.24
CA VAL A 12 -13.78 -1.28 -11.29
C VAL A 12 -13.91 0.09 -11.93
N LEU A 13 -14.82 0.90 -11.41
CA LEU A 13 -14.90 2.31 -11.79
C LEU A 13 -14.06 3.15 -10.86
N TYR A 14 -13.08 3.82 -11.45
CA TYR A 14 -12.16 4.72 -10.78
C TYR A 14 -12.52 6.16 -11.11
N GLN A 15 -12.72 6.98 -10.09
CA GLN A 15 -12.88 8.42 -10.26
C GLN A 15 -11.49 9.07 -10.18
N GLN A 16 -11.11 9.75 -11.26
CA GLN A 16 -9.88 10.53 -11.32
C GLN A 16 -10.13 11.94 -10.78
N ASP A 17 -9.33 12.38 -9.80
CA ASP A 17 -9.11 13.80 -9.52
C ASP A 17 -7.60 14.12 -9.62
N PHE A 18 -7.24 15.41 -9.54
CA PHE A 18 -5.90 15.91 -9.87
C PHE A 18 -4.75 15.23 -9.10
N ASN A 19 -4.98 14.84 -7.85
CA ASN A 19 -3.99 14.19 -6.98
C ASN A 19 -4.56 13.15 -6.01
N THR A 20 -5.87 12.91 -6.01
CA THR A 20 -6.53 11.92 -5.16
C THR A 20 -7.59 11.25 -6.01
N GLY A 21 -7.48 9.95 -6.24
CA GLY A 21 -8.49 9.23 -7.00
C GLY A 21 -8.81 7.93 -6.31
N GLY A 22 -10.01 7.41 -6.52
CA GLY A 22 -10.51 6.29 -5.76
C GLY A 22 -11.46 5.41 -6.53
N ILE A 23 -11.54 4.15 -6.12
CA ILE A 23 -12.53 3.20 -6.60
C ILE A 23 -13.89 3.62 -6.03
N LYS A 24 -14.89 3.81 -6.91
CA LYS A 24 -16.23 4.26 -6.51
C LYS A 24 -17.28 3.17 -6.53
N VAL A 25 -17.16 2.22 -7.46
CA VAL A 25 -18.14 1.14 -7.62
C VAL A 25 -17.44 -0.11 -8.15
N ASP A 26 -17.76 -1.26 -7.54
CA ASP A 26 -17.25 -2.59 -7.94
C ASP A 26 -18.02 -3.18 -9.14
N ASN A 27 -19.18 -2.61 -9.47
CA ASN A 27 -20.02 -3.02 -10.60
C ASN A 27 -20.37 -1.84 -11.51
N VAL A 28 -19.97 -1.93 -12.77
CA VAL A 28 -20.13 -0.87 -13.78
C VAL A 28 -21.61 -0.65 -14.13
N ASP A 29 -22.45 -1.68 -13.95
CA ASP A 29 -23.87 -1.67 -14.31
C ASP A 29 -24.74 -0.78 -13.41
N ASP A 30 -24.22 -0.32 -12.26
CA ASP A 30 -24.98 0.46 -11.28
C ASP A 30 -24.95 2.00 -11.50
N ILE A 31 -24.34 2.47 -12.60
CA ILE A 31 -24.19 3.92 -12.83
C ILE A 31 -25.29 4.47 -13.76
N ARG A 32 -26.13 5.36 -13.20
CA ARG A 32 -27.11 6.16 -13.97
C ARG A 32 -26.54 7.43 -14.60
N GLU A 33 -25.36 7.90 -14.19
CA GLU A 33 -24.68 9.07 -14.80
C GLU A 33 -23.15 8.90 -14.73
N LYS A 34 -22.52 8.47 -15.84
CA LYS A 34 -21.07 8.59 -16.02
C LYS A 34 -20.74 10.07 -16.16
N ASN A 35 -20.04 10.66 -15.19
CA ASN A 35 -19.40 11.95 -15.36
C ASN A 35 -18.06 11.77 -16.10
N ASP A 36 -17.57 12.81 -16.78
CA ASP A 36 -16.33 12.79 -17.58
C ASP A 36 -15.06 12.36 -16.81
N SER A 37 -15.09 12.34 -15.47
CA SER A 37 -13.95 11.95 -14.62
C SER A 37 -13.91 10.47 -14.21
N MET A 38 -14.87 9.64 -14.66
CA MET A 38 -14.90 8.21 -14.34
C MET A 38 -14.28 7.36 -15.46
N VAL A 39 -13.35 6.50 -15.10
CA VAL A 39 -12.70 5.54 -16.01
C VAL A 39 -12.85 4.12 -15.50
N GLU A 40 -13.06 3.19 -16.42
CA GLU A 40 -13.00 1.76 -16.12
C GLU A 40 -11.54 1.33 -16.07
N VAL A 41 -11.14 0.68 -14.98
CA VAL A 41 -9.79 0.18 -14.80
C VAL A 41 -9.82 -1.30 -14.44
N GLN A 42 -8.84 -2.01 -14.96
CA GLN A 42 -8.62 -3.41 -14.65
C GLN A 42 -7.68 -3.51 -13.44
N CYS A 43 -8.15 -4.10 -12.36
CA CYS A 43 -7.39 -4.33 -11.14
C CYS A 43 -6.99 -5.80 -11.01
N PHE A 44 -5.77 -6.01 -10.53
CA PHE A 44 -5.20 -7.32 -10.25
C PHE A 44 -4.69 -7.36 -8.81
N PRO A 45 -4.93 -8.46 -8.07
CA PRO A 45 -4.26 -8.66 -6.79
C PRO A 45 -2.74 -8.67 -6.98
N LEU A 46 -2.01 -7.95 -6.14
CA LEU A 46 -0.54 -7.91 -6.17
C LEU A 46 0.05 -9.32 -6.15
N PHE A 47 -0.50 -10.22 -5.34
CA PHE A 47 -0.05 -11.61 -5.24
C PHE A 47 -0.12 -12.37 -6.58
N SER A 48 -1.14 -12.10 -7.40
CA SER A 48 -1.28 -12.72 -8.72
C SER A 48 -0.16 -12.28 -9.66
N LEU A 49 0.21 -11.00 -9.63
CA LEU A 49 1.32 -10.46 -10.42
C LEU A 49 2.67 -11.05 -9.97
N LEU A 50 2.92 -11.07 -8.66
CA LEU A 50 4.15 -11.63 -8.10
C LEU A 50 4.29 -13.12 -8.43
N THR A 51 3.21 -13.89 -8.29
CA THR A 51 3.21 -15.32 -8.60
C THR A 51 3.45 -15.58 -10.09
N ALA A 52 2.85 -14.79 -10.98
CA ALA A 52 3.07 -14.92 -12.42
C ALA A 52 4.53 -14.65 -12.83
N LEU A 53 5.24 -13.85 -12.04
CA LEU A 53 6.66 -13.54 -12.21
C LEU A 53 7.57 -14.50 -11.42
N GLU A 54 7.01 -15.51 -10.76
CA GLU A 54 7.74 -16.43 -9.86
C GLU A 54 8.48 -15.69 -8.73
N ILE A 55 7.97 -14.53 -8.30
CA ILE A 55 8.51 -13.72 -7.20
C ILE A 55 7.79 -14.10 -5.91
N SER A 56 8.54 -14.66 -4.96
CA SER A 56 8.06 -14.96 -3.60
C SER A 56 8.72 -14.09 -2.52
N SER A 57 9.71 -13.27 -2.89
CA SER A 57 10.46 -12.41 -1.98
C SER A 57 10.60 -11.02 -2.60
N VAL A 58 10.25 -10.00 -1.83
CA VAL A 58 10.31 -8.59 -2.23
C VAL A 58 11.20 -7.85 -1.24
N ASP A 59 12.26 -7.21 -1.74
CA ASP A 59 13.20 -6.49 -0.88
C ASP A 59 12.59 -5.21 -0.30
N TYR A 60 11.83 -4.48 -1.12
CA TYR A 60 11.21 -3.22 -0.73
C TYR A 60 9.87 -3.04 -1.44
N PHE A 61 8.85 -2.66 -0.69
CA PHE A 61 7.52 -2.39 -1.21
C PHE A 61 7.03 -1.03 -0.69
N SER A 62 6.83 -0.08 -1.60
CA SER A 62 6.24 1.23 -1.29
C SER A 62 4.76 1.20 -1.65
N LEU A 63 3.92 1.54 -0.67
CA LEU A 63 2.47 1.55 -0.78
C LEU A 63 1.95 2.95 -0.47
N ASP A 64 1.47 3.60 -1.51
CA ASP A 64 0.83 4.92 -1.48
C ASP A 64 -0.33 4.87 -2.48
N VAL A 65 -1.55 4.70 -1.95
CA VAL A 65 -2.77 4.54 -2.75
C VAL A 65 -3.85 5.55 -2.33
N GLU A 66 -3.42 6.63 -1.67
CA GLU A 66 -4.25 7.77 -1.28
C GLU A 66 -5.49 7.39 -0.44
N GLY A 67 -5.31 6.49 0.55
CA GLY A 67 -6.28 6.26 1.63
C GLY A 67 -6.83 4.84 1.78
N ASN A 68 -6.36 3.89 0.97
CA ASN A 68 -6.78 2.48 1.00
C ASN A 68 -5.66 1.52 1.43
N GLU A 69 -4.60 2.02 2.06
CA GLU A 69 -3.37 1.29 2.37
C GLU A 69 -3.67 0.04 3.22
N LEU A 70 -4.44 0.20 4.30
CA LEU A 70 -4.78 -0.91 5.19
C LEU A 70 -5.58 -2.02 4.46
N GLU A 71 -6.51 -1.64 3.59
CA GLU A 71 -7.29 -2.62 2.82
C GLU A 71 -6.42 -3.36 1.81
N VAL A 72 -5.51 -2.66 1.12
CA VAL A 72 -4.52 -3.31 0.25
C VAL A 72 -3.65 -4.29 1.05
N LEU A 73 -3.11 -3.87 2.20
CA LEU A 73 -2.28 -4.74 3.04
C LEU A 73 -3.02 -6.00 3.50
N LYS A 74 -4.32 -5.92 3.82
CA LYS A 74 -5.15 -7.09 4.18
C LYS A 74 -5.27 -8.12 3.05
N THR A 75 -5.13 -7.72 1.79
CA THR A 75 -5.18 -8.64 0.65
C THR A 75 -3.87 -9.42 0.43
N ILE A 76 -2.77 -9.00 1.05
CA ILE A 76 -1.46 -9.63 0.84
C ILE A 76 -1.36 -10.93 1.66
N PRO A 77 -1.09 -12.08 1.01
CA PRO A 77 -0.82 -13.33 1.71
C PRO A 77 0.63 -13.35 2.20
N PHE A 78 0.90 -12.71 3.34
CA PHE A 78 2.24 -12.60 3.94
C PHE A 78 2.89 -13.95 4.28
N GLU A 79 2.12 -15.03 4.32
CA GLU A 79 2.62 -16.41 4.46
C GLU A 79 3.19 -16.99 3.15
N LYS A 80 2.86 -16.39 2.00
CA LYS A 80 3.29 -16.82 0.66
C LYS A 80 4.28 -15.87 0.01
N VAL A 81 4.25 -14.59 0.39
CA VAL A 81 5.17 -13.56 -0.10
C VAL A 81 5.90 -12.95 1.08
N TYR A 82 7.23 -13.07 1.06
CA TYR A 82 8.10 -12.48 2.05
C TYR A 82 8.50 -11.07 1.61
N ILE A 83 8.03 -10.05 2.32
CA ILE A 83 8.41 -8.66 2.04
C ILE A 83 9.38 -8.21 3.14
N LYS A 84 10.58 -7.77 2.80
CA LYS A 84 11.60 -7.43 3.80
C LYS A 84 11.30 -6.09 4.46
N VAL A 85 11.05 -5.08 3.64
CA VAL A 85 10.81 -3.69 4.08
C VAL A 85 9.59 -3.13 3.36
N LEU A 86 8.71 -2.45 4.10
CA LEU A 86 7.59 -1.70 3.54
C LEU A 86 7.70 -0.22 3.90
N SER A 87 7.35 0.65 2.97
CA SER A 87 7.00 2.04 3.21
C SER A 87 5.52 2.19 2.97
N VAL A 88 4.76 2.62 3.97
CA VAL A 88 3.30 2.73 3.86
C VAL A 88 2.86 4.12 4.26
N GLU A 89 2.17 4.78 3.33
CA GLU A 89 1.54 6.08 3.53
C GLU A 89 0.50 6.03 4.65
N PHE A 90 0.38 7.09 5.45
CA PHE A 90 -0.60 7.14 6.54
C PHE A 90 -1.40 8.45 6.65
N THR A 91 -1.36 9.34 5.66
CA THR A 91 -2.06 10.64 5.70
C THR A 91 -3.54 10.48 5.36
N HIS A 92 -3.87 9.65 4.39
CA HIS A 92 -5.21 9.65 3.78
C HIS A 92 -6.14 8.53 4.28
N GLY A 93 -5.58 7.49 4.92
CA GLY A 93 -6.34 6.31 5.34
C GLY A 93 -7.12 6.45 6.66
N PRO A 94 -8.28 5.78 6.79
CA PRO A 94 -9.03 5.75 8.05
C PRO A 94 -8.21 5.06 9.16
N GLY A 95 -8.25 5.61 10.37
CA GLY A 95 -7.51 5.07 11.52
C GLY A 95 -6.02 5.46 11.57
N GLY A 96 -5.50 6.13 10.53
CA GLY A 96 -4.15 6.68 10.46
C GLY A 96 -3.05 5.65 10.79
N SER A 97 -1.91 6.15 11.25
CA SER A 97 -0.72 5.33 11.49
C SER A 97 -0.95 4.19 12.49
N ALA A 98 -1.79 4.39 13.51
CA ALA A 98 -2.02 3.38 14.55
C ALA A 98 -2.64 2.07 14.01
N SER A 99 -3.62 2.18 13.11
CA SER A 99 -4.28 1.02 12.52
C SER A 99 -3.32 0.17 11.66
N LEU A 100 -2.44 0.84 10.92
CA LEU A 100 -1.40 0.20 10.11
C LEU A 100 -0.38 -0.51 11.00
N GLU A 101 0.07 0.16 12.07
CA GLU A 101 1.03 -0.41 13.02
C GLU A 101 0.48 -1.67 13.70
N GLU A 102 -0.77 -1.62 14.17
CA GLU A 102 -1.42 -2.77 14.80
C GLU A 102 -1.54 -3.94 13.83
N PHE A 103 -2.02 -3.71 12.61
CA PHE A 103 -2.15 -4.75 11.60
C PHE A 103 -0.79 -5.37 11.24
N MET A 104 0.21 -4.54 10.93
CA MET A 104 1.53 -5.01 10.51
C MET A 104 2.25 -5.78 11.62
N LYS A 105 2.01 -5.42 12.89
CA LYS A 105 2.49 -6.20 14.04
C LYS A 105 1.93 -7.62 14.04
N THR A 106 0.65 -7.82 13.68
CA THR A 106 0.07 -9.18 13.54
C THR A 106 0.73 -10.01 12.44
N LYS A 107 1.39 -9.35 11.48
CA LYS A 107 2.11 -9.98 10.36
C LYS A 107 3.62 -10.13 10.61
N ASN A 108 4.06 -9.99 11.85
CA ASN A 108 5.47 -10.10 12.26
C ASN A 108 6.39 -8.99 11.71
N TYR A 109 5.86 -7.78 11.55
CA TYR A 109 6.63 -6.57 11.23
C TYR A 109 6.74 -5.64 12.43
N ARG A 110 7.81 -4.85 12.45
CA ARG A 110 8.00 -3.73 13.39
C ARG A 110 8.18 -2.43 12.63
N VAL A 111 7.75 -1.33 13.22
CA VAL A 111 8.10 0.02 12.74
C VAL A 111 9.55 0.29 13.08
N VAL A 112 10.33 0.79 12.12
CA VAL A 112 11.70 1.23 12.35
C VAL A 112 11.81 2.75 12.37
N THR A 113 11.08 3.44 11.50
CA THR A 113 11.01 4.90 11.52
C THR A 113 9.69 5.40 10.95
N LYS A 114 9.35 6.64 11.30
CA LYS A 114 8.22 7.38 10.75
C LYS A 114 8.80 8.58 10.00
N LEU A 115 8.60 8.61 8.70
CA LEU A 115 9.00 9.71 7.85
C LEU A 115 7.88 10.74 7.85
N ILE A 116 8.20 11.99 8.21
CA ILE A 116 7.24 13.10 8.23
C ILE A 116 7.88 14.29 7.53
N HIS A 117 7.28 14.72 6.43
CA HIS A 117 7.70 15.93 5.73
C HIS A 117 6.96 17.16 6.29
N LYS A 118 7.63 18.31 6.44
CA LYS A 118 7.02 19.56 6.97
C LYS A 118 5.72 19.98 6.31
N ARG A 119 5.67 19.75 5.00
CA ARG A 119 4.54 20.14 4.14
C ARG A 119 3.58 18.99 3.90
N SER A 120 3.70 17.90 4.67
CA SER A 120 2.88 16.69 4.55
C SER A 120 2.90 16.04 3.17
N PHE A 121 3.96 16.22 2.40
CA PHE A 121 4.12 15.62 1.06
C PHE A 121 4.64 14.18 1.09
N ALA A 122 5.13 13.72 2.24
CA ALA A 122 5.61 12.36 2.43
C ALA A 122 5.47 12.00 3.91
N ASN A 123 4.57 11.07 4.19
CA ASN A 123 4.21 10.63 5.53
C ASN A 123 4.13 9.10 5.51
N ASP A 124 5.27 8.46 5.73
CA ASP A 124 5.41 7.01 5.62
C ASP A 124 5.81 6.37 6.94
N LEU A 125 5.22 5.21 7.22
CA LEU A 125 5.74 4.27 8.20
C LEU A 125 6.66 3.27 7.50
N ILE A 126 7.88 3.15 8.00
CA ILE A 126 8.84 2.16 7.53
C ILE A 126 8.73 0.92 8.40
N PHE A 127 8.17 -0.15 7.83
CA PHE A 127 8.05 -1.45 8.45
C PHE A 127 9.17 -2.37 8.01
N VAL A 128 9.66 -3.21 8.93
CA VAL A 128 10.63 -4.25 8.62
C VAL A 128 10.21 -5.56 9.27
N HIS A 129 10.31 -6.65 8.51
CA HIS A 129 10.04 -7.99 9.03
C HIS A 129 10.98 -8.32 10.20
N ASN A 130 10.48 -8.93 11.27
CA ASN A 130 11.27 -9.20 12.49
C ASN A 130 12.49 -10.09 12.23
N ASP A 131 12.38 -11.03 11.31
CA ASP A 131 13.49 -11.91 10.92
C ASP A 131 14.54 -11.24 10.02
N PHE A 132 14.27 -10.02 9.52
CA PHE A 132 15.24 -9.27 8.72
C PHE A 132 16.18 -8.45 9.63
N PRO A 133 17.51 -8.76 9.62
CA PRO A 133 18.48 -8.07 10.46
C PRO A 133 18.70 -6.66 9.92
N VAL A 134 18.07 -5.68 10.55
CA VAL A 134 18.31 -4.27 10.25
C VAL A 134 19.57 -3.84 10.98
N THR A 135 20.67 -3.72 10.26
CA THR A 135 21.87 -2.97 10.68
C THR A 135 21.81 -1.51 10.23
N VAL A 136 20.61 -1.00 9.93
CA VAL A 136 20.41 0.36 9.44
C VAL A 136 20.27 1.27 10.65
N ASN A 137 21.33 2.01 10.97
CA ASN A 137 21.24 3.19 11.82
C ASN A 137 20.45 4.26 11.07
N PHE A 138 19.14 4.31 11.28
CA PHE A 138 18.37 5.45 10.83
C PHE A 138 18.89 6.68 11.59
N PRO A 139 19.22 7.78 10.89
CA PRO A 139 19.54 9.01 11.58
C PRO A 139 18.38 9.35 12.52
N PRO A 140 18.66 9.87 13.74
CA PRO A 140 17.62 10.29 14.65
C PRO A 140 16.66 11.22 13.90
N ILE A 141 15.36 11.05 14.16
CA ILE A 141 14.26 11.77 13.53
C ILE A 141 14.69 13.22 13.33
N ILE A 142 14.98 13.59 12.09
CA ILE A 142 15.17 14.99 11.74
C ILE A 142 13.76 15.53 11.69
N GLU A 143 13.24 15.95 12.85
CA GLU A 143 12.22 16.98 12.88
C GLU A 143 12.81 18.12 12.08
N SER A 144 12.36 18.17 10.84
CA SER A 144 12.78 19.14 9.86
C SER A 144 12.74 20.51 10.56
N ARG A 145 13.93 21.11 10.71
CA ARG A 145 14.12 22.34 11.50
C ARG A 145 13.11 23.39 11.09
N LYS A 146 12.24 23.87 11.98
CA LYS A 146 11.47 25.10 11.75
C LYS A 146 12.44 26.16 11.23
N THR A 147 12.36 26.47 9.94
CA THR A 147 13.02 27.65 9.40
C THR A 147 12.13 28.79 9.83
N ASN A 148 12.68 29.62 10.74
CA ASN A 148 12.08 30.91 11.13
C ASN A 148 11.79 31.77 9.91
#